data_AF-A0A8T0NUH4-F1
#
_entry.id   AF-A0A8T0NUH4-F1
#
_cell.length_a   1.000
_cell.length_b   1.000
_cell.length_c   1.000
_cell.angle_alpha   90.00
_cell.angle_beta   90.00
_cell.angle_gamma   90.00
#
_symmetry.space_group_name_H-M   'P 1'
#
loop_
_entity.id
_entity.type
_entity.pdbx_description
1 polymer ?
#
loop_
_entity_poly.entity_id
_entity_poly.type
_entity_poly.pdbx_seq_one_letter_code
_entity_poly.pdbx_strand_id
1 'polypeptide(L)' 'MAAVTAPTRAEALSLFRSLLRTAKQFSDYNIREYTRRRAAAAAFAEGKKQLEVAKRQAVVYSLYAPKSKSVMELKVQ' A
#
# COMPACT_ATOMS: atom_id res chain seq x y z
N MET A 1 16.49 -14.46 -0.05
CA MET A 1 15.62 -13.42 -0.66
C MET A 1 15.26 -12.44 0.43
N ALA A 2 15.76 -11.20 0.37
CA ALA A 2 15.48 -10.19 1.40
C ALA A 2 13.96 -9.94 1.47
N ALA A 3 13.39 -9.95 2.68
CA ALA A 3 12.00 -9.61 2.89
C ALA A 3 11.78 -8.20 2.34
N VAL A 4 10.90 -8.06 1.35
CA VAL A 4 10.47 -6.74 0.85
C VAL A 4 9.78 -6.05 2.01
N THR A 5 10.49 -5.13 2.67
CA THR A 5 9.93 -4.28 3.71
C THR A 5 8.87 -3.39 3.07
N ALA A 6 7.64 -3.49 3.55
CA ALA A 6 6.56 -2.63 3.07
C ALA A 6 6.95 -1.16 3.27
N PRO A 7 6.70 -0.28 2.29
CA PRO A 7 7.03 1.13 2.43
C PRO A 7 6.25 1.73 3.59
N THR A 8 6.94 2.55 4.38
CA THR A 8 6.32 3.33 5.45
C THR A 8 5.33 4.34 4.87
N ARG A 9 4.38 4.78 5.71
CA ARG A 9 3.44 5.86 5.33
C ARG A 9 4.16 7.09 4.79
N ALA A 10 5.31 7.44 5.37
CA ALA A 10 6.09 8.61 4.96
C ALA A 10 6.66 8.45 3.54
N GLU A 11 7.21 7.27 3.21
CA GLU A 11 7.74 6.97 1.89
C GLU A 11 6.65 6.96 0.82
N ALA A 12 5.50 6.34 1.10
CA ALA A 12 4.35 6.33 0.20
C ALA A 12 3.84 7.75 -0.11
N LEU A 13 3.71 8.60 0.93
CA LEU A 13 3.31 9.99 0.75
C LEU A 13 4.39 10.83 0.05
N SER A 14 5.67 10.55 0.31
CA SER A 14 6.79 11.21 -0.37
C SER A 14 6.76 10.92 -1.88
N LEU A 15 6.61 9.63 -2.24
CA LEU A 15 6.51 9.18 -3.63
C LEU A 15 5.28 9.79 -4.33
N PHE A 16 4.12 9.77 -3.69
CA PHE A 16 2.91 10.40 -4.23
C PHE A 16 3.09 11.89 -4.47
N ARG A 17 3.69 12.63 -3.53
CA ARG A 17 3.99 14.07 -3.70
C ARG A 17 4.99 14.32 -4.82
N SER A 18 6.03 13.49 -4.95
CA SER A 18 6.98 13.58 -6.05
C SER A 18 6.31 13.39 -7.41
N LEU A 19 5.42 12.39 -7.52
CA LEU A 19 4.63 12.15 -8.72
C LEU A 19 3.75 13.37 -9.07
N LEU A 20 3.09 13.97 -8.08
CA LEU A 20 2.31 15.20 -8.28
C LEU A 20 3.16 16.41 -8.66
N ARG A 21 4.40 16.52 -8.17
CA ARG A 21 5.34 17.58 -8.60
C ARG A 21 5.75 17.39 -10.05
N THR A 22 6.07 16.17 -10.47
CA THR A 22 6.38 15.86 -11.88
C THR A 22 5.18 16.15 -12.78
N ALA A 23 3.96 15.80 -12.37
CA ALA A 23 2.76 16.10 -13.14
C ALA A 23 2.58 17.62 -13.39
N LYS A 24 3.02 18.49 -12.47
CA LYS A 24 2.96 19.94 -12.64
C LYS A 24 3.95 20.48 -13.69
N GLN A 25 4.97 19.72 -14.06
CA GLN A 25 5.96 20.13 -15.07
C GLN A 25 5.43 20.03 -16.51
N PHE A 26 4.35 19.27 -16.73
CA PHE A 26 3.69 19.22 -18.04
C PHE A 26 3.02 20.56 -18.34
N SER A 27 3.39 21.16 -19.48
CA SER A 27 2.80 22.40 -20.00
C SER A 27 1.34 22.18 -20.42
N ASP A 28 1.08 21.08 -21.12
CA ASP A 28 -0.26 20.66 -21.54
C ASP A 28 -1.18 20.44 -20.33
N TYR A 29 -2.31 21.14 -20.32
CA TYR A 29 -3.31 21.07 -19.25
C TYR A 29 -3.91 19.67 -19.10
N ASN A 30 -4.29 19.05 -20.21
CA ASN A 30 -4.95 17.76 -20.22
C ASN A 30 -4.02 16.68 -19.67
N ILE A 31 -2.75 16.70 -20.06
CA ILE A 31 -1.74 15.75 -19.54
C ILE A 31 -1.51 15.98 -18.05
N ARG A 32 -1.33 17.24 -17.61
CA ARG A 32 -1.14 17.59 -16.20
C ARG A 32 -2.29 17.13 -15.32
N GLU A 33 -3.53 17.41 -15.71
CA GLU A 33 -4.69 17.01 -14.92
C GLU A 33 -5.02 15.54 -15.02
N TYR A 34 -4.85 14.93 -16.18
CA TYR A 34 -5.00 13.48 -16.33
C TYR A 34 -4.05 12.75 -15.37
N THR A 35 -2.77 13.13 -15.36
CA THR A 35 -1.76 12.49 -14.51
C THR A 35 -2.09 12.66 -13.03
N ARG A 36 -2.53 13.87 -12.62
CA ARG A 36 -2.97 14.13 -11.23
C ARG A 36 -4.16 13.28 -10.82
N ARG A 37 -5.22 13.24 -11.64
CA ARG A 37 -6.43 12.45 -11.36
C ARG A 37 -6.12 10.96 -11.33
N ARG A 38 -5.34 10.48 -12.31
CA ARG A 38 -4.97 9.07 -12.42
C ARG A 38 -4.15 8.61 -11.23
N ALA A 39 -3.17 9.40 -10.79
CA ALA A 39 -2.35 9.07 -9.62
C ALA A 39 -3.20 8.91 -8.35
N ALA A 40 -4.13 9.84 -8.10
CA ALA A 40 -5.01 9.77 -6.92
C ALA A 40 -6.01 8.59 -7.01
N ALA A 41 -6.67 8.43 -8.17
CA ALA A 41 -7.68 7.39 -8.37
C ALA A 41 -7.08 5.98 -8.31
N ALA A 42 -5.94 5.76 -8.96
CA ALA A 42 -5.27 4.45 -8.98
C ALA A 42 -4.78 4.05 -7.58
N ALA A 43 -4.12 4.96 -6.85
CA ALA A 43 -3.63 4.68 -5.51
C ALA A 43 -4.78 4.34 -4.54
N PHE A 44 -5.89 5.08 -4.62
CA PHE A 44 -7.05 4.84 -3.75
C PHE A 44 -7.79 3.54 -4.11
N ALA A 45 -7.98 3.25 -5.40
CA ALA A 45 -8.65 2.03 -5.85
C ALA A 45 -7.87 0.77 -5.45
N GLU A 46 -6.55 0.78 -5.64
CA GLU A 46 -5.69 -0.35 -5.23
C GLU A 46 -5.67 -0.50 -3.71
N GLY A 47 -5.54 0.60 -2.96
CA GLY A 47 -5.59 0.57 -1.50
C GLY A 47 -6.91 0.00 -0.95
N LYS A 48 -8.05 0.33 -1.58
CA LYS A 48 -9.35 -0.28 -1.24
C LYS A 48 -9.38 -1.78 -1.51
N LYS A 49 -8.89 -2.22 -2.67
CA LYS A 49 -8.83 -3.64 -3.03
C LYS A 49 -7.99 -4.42 -2.01
N GLN A 50 -6.81 -3.90 -1.65
CA GLN A 50 -5.93 -4.52 -0.66
C GLN A 50 -6.55 -4.55 0.74
N LEU A 51 -7.24 -3.48 1.14
CA LEU A 51 -7.97 -3.43 2.41
C LEU A 51 -9.05 -4.51 2.50
N GLU A 52 -9.81 -4.72 1.43
CA GLU A 52 -10.84 -5.77 1.39
C GLU A 52 -10.23 -7.18 1.51
N VAL A 53 -9.08 -7.41 0.87
CA VAL A 53 -8.34 -8.68 1.02
C VAL A 53 -7.85 -8.86 2.46
N ALA A 54 -7.27 -7.81 3.07
CA ALA A 54 -6.78 -7.86 4.44
C ALA A 54 -7.89 -8.16 5.45
N LYS A 55 -9.07 -7.56 5.29
CA LYS A 55 -10.25 -7.83 6.13
C LYS A 55 -10.68 -9.30 6.04
N ARG A 56 -10.79 -9.84 4.82
CA ARG A 56 -11.18 -11.25 4.61
C ARG A 56 -10.15 -12.17 5.24
N GLN A 57 -8.86 -11.88 5.03
CA GLN A 57 -7.78 -12.68 5.58
C GLN A 57 -7.76 -12.66 7.11
N ALA A 58 -8.08 -11.52 7.73
CA ALA A 58 -8.21 -11.41 9.19
C ALA A 58 -9.31 -12.32 9.75
N VAL A 59 -10.46 -12.40 9.08
CA VAL A 59 -11.57 -13.31 9.48
C VAL A 59 -11.17 -14.78 9.30
N VAL A 60 -10.52 -15.13 8.19
CA VAL A 60 -10.07 -16.52 7.98
C VAL A 60 -9.07 -16.92 9.07
N TYR A 61 -8.09 -16.06 9.37
CA TYR A 61 -7.14 -16.35 10.42
C TYR A 61 -7.77 -16.39 11.80
N SER A 62 -8.80 -15.59 12.12
CA SER A 62 -9.44 -15.68 13.44
C SER A 62 -10.19 -17.00 13.64
N LEU A 63 -10.77 -17.57 12.57
CA LEU A 63 -11.51 -18.84 12.65
C LEU A 63 -10.59 -20.07 12.68
N TYR A 64 -9.47 -20.01 11.97
CA TYR A 64 -8.58 -21.15 11.75
C TYR A 64 -7.19 -20.99 12.37
N ALA A 65 -6.98 -19.98 13.23
CA ALA A 65 -5.69 -19.78 13.89
C ALA A 65 -5.30 -21.01 14.72
N PRO A 66 -4.06 -21.53 14.55
CA PRO A 66 -3.56 -22.59 15.41
C PRO A 66 -3.43 -22.09 16.85
N LYS A 67 -3.81 -22.94 17.82
CA LYS A 67 -3.78 -22.62 19.26
C LYS A 67 -2.37 -22.35 19.79
N SER A 68 -1.35 -22.86 19.12
CA SER A 68 0.06 -22.68 19.44
C SER A 68 0.68 -21.60 18.55
N LYS A 69 1.49 -20.72 19.15
CA LYS A 69 2.30 -19.74 18.42
C LYS A 69 3.32 -20.45 17.52
N SER A 70 3.66 -19.82 16.40
CA SER A 70 4.73 -20.30 15.51
C SER A 70 6.07 -20.20 16.24
N VAL A 71 6.98 -21.15 15.98
CA VAL A 71 8.36 -21.13 16.50
C VAL A 71 9.08 -19.82 16.16
N MET A 72 8.74 -19.20 15.03
CA MET A 72 9.28 -17.90 14.60
C MET A 72 8.87 -16.73 15.51
N GLU A 73 7.77 -16.86 16.26
CA GLU A 73 7.26 -15.83 17.17
C GLU A 73 7.72 -16.04 18.62
N LEU A 74 8.38 -17.17 18.90
CA LEU A 74 9.00 -17.40 20.20
C LEU A 74 10.23 -16.48 20.30
N LYS A 75 10.18 -15.49 21.20
CA LYS A 75 11.38 -14.75 21.59
C LYS A 75 12.32 -15.76 22.25
N VAL A 76 13.40 -16.10 21.55
CA VAL A 76 14.56 -16.77 22.15
C VAL A 76 15.06 -15.82 23.25
N GLN A 77 15.08 -16.33 24.49
CA GLN A 77 15.60 -15.62 25.66
C GLN A 77 17.12 -15.42 25.55
#